data_AF-A0A401Q9K8-F1
#
_entry.id   AF-A0A401Q9K8-F1
#
_cell.length_a   1.000
_cell.length_b   1.000
_cell.length_c   1.000
_cell.angle_alpha   90.00
_cell.angle_beta   90.00
_cell.angle_gamma   90.00
#
_symmetry.space_group_name_H-M   'P 1'
#
loop_
_entity.id
_entity.type
_entity.pdbx_description
1 polymer ?
#
loop_
_entity_poly.entity_id
_entity_poly.type
_entity_poly.pdbx_seq_one_letter_code
_entity_poly.pdbx_strand_id
1 'polypeptide(L)'
;IEELKEAIEELYYFEFVLDDIPIRGFVGYLEESGFLPHTHKIGLWTHLDFHVEFNGDRIIHANVSVRDVKPFSLDELRAPSSMAHTYGVYWHETGFPYERRGERLRDSSFFPRTLEIHWLSIINSMVLVFLLTGFVVIILMRVLRNDFARYNLEEEAAAADDFDQADNGWKIIHTDVFRFPPHKSLLCAALGVGAQFLALGT
;
A
#
# COMPACT_ATOMS: atom_id res chain seq x y z
N ILE A 1 -33.31 8.06 8.60
CA ILE A 1 -33.14 6.67 9.11
C ILE A 1 -32.21 5.92 8.17
N GLU A 2 -32.46 5.92 6.85
CA GLU A 2 -31.51 5.42 5.84
C GLU A 2 -30.08 5.93 6.04
N GLU A 3 -29.87 7.25 6.06
CA GLU A 3 -28.53 7.86 6.24
C GLU A 3 -27.84 7.42 7.54
N LEU A 4 -28.62 7.16 8.60
CA LEU A 4 -28.07 6.68 9.87
C LEU A 4 -27.66 5.20 9.78
N LYS A 5 -28.42 4.38 9.04
CA LYS A 5 -28.04 2.99 8.80
C LYS A 5 -26.78 2.92 7.97
N GLU A 6 -26.71 3.70 6.89
CA GLU A 6 -25.52 3.81 6.02
C GLU A 6 -24.30 4.25 6.82
N ALA A 7 -24.42 5.28 7.66
CA ALA A 7 -23.31 5.72 8.52
C ALA A 7 -22.82 4.63 9.50
N ILE A 8 -23.73 3.78 10.01
CA ILE A 8 -23.35 2.66 10.90
C ILE A 8 -22.67 1.54 10.11
N GLU A 9 -23.14 1.24 8.90
CA GLU A 9 -22.51 0.28 7.99
C GLU A 9 -21.10 0.75 7.57
N GLU A 10 -20.91 2.05 7.36
CA GLU A 10 -19.61 2.67 7.09
C GLU A 10 -18.74 2.84 8.35
N LEU A 11 -19.15 2.29 9.50
CA LEU A 11 -18.42 2.32 10.77
C LEU A 11 -18.11 3.74 11.28
N TYR A 12 -19.05 4.67 11.12
CA TYR A 12 -18.89 6.02 11.66
C TYR A 12 -18.71 5.98 13.17
N TYR A 13 -17.78 6.81 13.65
CA TYR A 13 -17.45 6.97 15.05
C TYR A 13 -17.46 8.46 15.41
N PHE A 14 -17.70 8.75 16.67
CA PHE A 14 -17.54 10.08 17.22
C PHE A 14 -16.20 10.18 17.94
N GLU A 15 -15.66 11.40 17.99
CA GLU A 15 -14.50 11.74 18.81
C GLU A 15 -14.90 12.86 19.78
N PHE A 16 -14.67 12.62 21.07
CA PHE A 16 -14.86 13.59 22.14
C PHE A 16 -13.52 13.81 22.82
N VAL A 17 -13.06 15.06 22.89
CA VAL A 17 -11.74 15.39 23.44
C VAL A 17 -11.92 15.93 24.85
N LEU A 18 -11.34 15.24 25.84
CA LEU A 18 -11.34 15.63 27.24
C LEU A 18 -9.89 15.79 27.71
N ASP A 19 -9.47 17.00 28.08
CA ASP A 19 -8.10 17.29 28.54
C ASP A 19 -7.03 16.73 27.57
N ASP A 20 -7.18 16.98 26.28
CA ASP A 20 -6.33 16.44 25.19
C ASP A 20 -6.33 14.89 25.06
N ILE A 21 -7.26 14.19 25.71
CA ILE A 21 -7.49 12.76 25.53
C ILE A 21 -8.61 12.56 24.52
N PRO A 22 -8.34 11.99 23.32
CA PRO A 22 -9.38 11.65 22.38
C PRO A 22 -10.10 10.37 22.84
N ILE A 23 -11.37 10.53 23.21
CA ILE A 23 -12.28 9.43 23.52
C ILE A 23 -13.09 9.14 22.26
N ARG A 24 -13.05 7.90 21.80
CA ARG A 24 -13.72 7.48 20.56
C ARG A 24 -14.70 6.36 20.82
N GLY A 25 -15.86 6.41 20.17
CA GLY A 25 -16.88 5.38 20.23
C GLY A 25 -17.60 5.26 18.88
N PHE A 26 -17.96 4.05 18.50
CA PHE A 26 -18.79 3.82 17.31
C PHE A 26 -20.21 4.34 17.57
N VAL A 27 -20.82 4.94 16.54
CA VAL A 27 -22.19 5.48 16.64
C VAL A 27 -23.20 4.35 16.80
N GLY A 28 -22.96 3.21 16.15
CA GLY A 28 -23.84 2.05 16.20
C GLY A 28 -23.12 0.73 16.39
N TYR A 29 -23.91 -0.32 16.30
CA TYR A 29 -23.52 -1.72 16.37
C TYR A 29 -23.93 -2.40 15.08
N LEU A 30 -22.96 -3.05 14.43
CA LEU A 30 -23.20 -3.88 13.27
C LEU A 30 -22.83 -5.32 13.64
N GLU A 31 -23.80 -6.22 13.56
CA GLU A 31 -23.56 -7.65 13.69
C GLU A 31 -23.88 -8.33 12.36
N GLU A 32 -22.81 -8.81 11.72
CA GLU A 32 -22.90 -9.66 10.54
C GLU A 32 -22.98 -11.12 11.00
N SER A 33 -24.10 -11.78 10.72
CA SER A 33 -24.31 -13.18 11.08
C SER A 33 -24.75 -14.00 9.87
N GLY A 34 -24.09 -15.15 9.70
CA GLY A 34 -24.45 -16.18 8.71
C GLY A 34 -23.62 -16.15 7.42
N PHE A 35 -23.17 -17.32 6.97
CA PHE A 35 -22.53 -17.48 5.66
C PHE A 35 -23.56 -17.42 4.52
N LEU A 36 -24.81 -17.87 4.76
CA LEU A 36 -25.99 -17.74 3.89
C LEU A 36 -27.26 -18.13 4.68
N PRO A 37 -28.34 -17.30 4.75
CA PRO A 37 -28.41 -15.91 4.30
C PRO A 37 -27.63 -14.97 5.24
N HIS A 38 -27.01 -13.93 4.67
CA HIS A 38 -26.37 -12.87 5.45
C HIS A 38 -27.44 -12.05 6.16
N THR A 39 -27.37 -11.98 7.48
CA THR A 39 -28.23 -11.12 8.28
C THR A 39 -27.40 -9.98 8.83
N HIS A 40 -27.77 -8.76 8.45
CA HIS A 40 -27.14 -7.54 8.93
C HIS A 40 -28.06 -7.00 10.02
N LYS A 41 -27.64 -7.12 11.29
CA LYS A 41 -28.37 -6.48 12.38
C LYS A 41 -27.72 -5.15 12.69
N ILE A 42 -28.45 -4.08 12.39
CA ILE A 42 -28.00 -2.72 12.64
C ILE A 42 -28.68 -2.20 13.90
N GLY A 43 -27.86 -1.86 14.89
CA GLY A 43 -28.29 -1.30 16.16
C GLY A 43 -27.69 0.08 16.40
N LEU A 44 -28.39 0.91 17.17
CA LEU A 44 -27.90 2.19 17.65
C LEU A 44 -27.63 2.13 19.16
N TRP A 45 -26.52 2.72 19.58
CA TRP A 45 -26.22 2.90 20.99
C TRP A 45 -26.97 4.13 21.54
N THR A 46 -27.83 3.92 22.52
CA THR A 46 -28.68 4.98 23.10
C THR A 46 -28.12 5.54 24.41
N HIS A 47 -27.21 4.80 25.06
CA HIS A 47 -26.56 5.19 26.29
C HIS A 47 -25.05 4.98 26.20
N LEU A 48 -24.27 5.96 26.64
CA LEU A 48 -22.81 5.94 26.61
C LEU A 48 -22.24 6.13 28.02
N ASP A 49 -21.36 5.24 28.45
CA ASP A 49 -20.70 5.31 29.75
C ASP A 49 -19.27 5.83 29.59
N PHE A 50 -19.02 7.04 30.08
CA PHE A 50 -17.69 7.62 30.12
C PHE A 50 -17.02 7.25 31.44
N HIS A 51 -15.86 6.59 31.39
CA HIS A 51 -15.04 6.39 32.58
C HIS A 51 -13.82 7.30 32.49
N VAL A 52 -13.67 8.15 33.50
CA VAL A 52 -12.58 9.10 33.61
C VAL A 52 -11.70 8.69 34.80
N GLU A 53 -10.44 8.45 34.52
CA GLU A 53 -9.40 8.16 35.49
C GLU A 53 -8.63 9.43 35.83
N PHE A 54 -8.57 9.78 37.12
CA PHE A 54 -7.90 10.97 37.60
C PHE A 54 -6.90 10.66 38.71
N ASN A 55 -5.92 11.55 38.93
CA ASN A 55 -4.98 11.49 40.04
C ASN A 55 -4.79 12.92 40.58
N GLY A 56 -5.31 13.18 41.78
CA GLY A 56 -5.42 14.54 42.32
C GLY A 56 -6.23 15.44 41.38
N ASP A 57 -5.66 16.58 40.98
CA ASP A 57 -6.34 17.56 40.11
C ASP A 57 -6.12 17.31 38.60
N ARG A 58 -5.58 16.15 38.20
CA ARG A 58 -5.22 15.87 36.80
C ARG A 58 -5.88 14.61 36.26
N ILE A 59 -6.35 14.71 35.01
CA ILE A 59 -6.92 13.58 34.27
C ILE A 59 -5.78 12.77 33.67
N ILE A 60 -5.82 11.46 33.91
CA ILE A 60 -4.81 10.50 33.48
C ILE A 60 -5.29 9.79 32.21
N HIS A 61 -6.53 9.29 32.22
CA HIS A 61 -7.08 8.52 31.13
C HIS A 61 -8.60 8.70 31.08
N ALA A 62 -9.18 8.53 29.90
CA ALA A 62 -10.62 8.49 29.75
C ALA A 62 -11.00 7.53 28.63
N ASN A 63 -12.08 6.78 28.83
CA ASN A 63 -12.62 5.89 27.83
C ASN A 63 -14.14 5.98 27.79
N VAL A 64 -14.72 5.40 26.73
CA VAL A 64 -16.16 5.23 26.60
C VAL A 64 -16.48 3.74 26.46
N SER A 65 -17.49 3.30 27.19
CA SER A 65 -18.01 1.94 27.20
C SER A 65 -19.48 1.96 26.81
N VAL A 66 -19.93 0.86 26.22
CA VAL A 66 -21.33 0.62 25.86
C VAL A 66 -21.80 -0.77 26.32
N ARG A 67 -21.07 -1.40 27.23
CA ARG A 67 -21.17 -2.83 27.54
C ARG A 67 -22.52 -3.27 28.14
N ASP A 68 -23.21 -2.37 28.83
CA ASP A 68 -24.37 -2.74 29.65
C ASP A 68 -25.72 -2.35 29.02
N VAL A 69 -25.71 -1.91 27.77
CA VAL A 69 -26.89 -1.38 27.08
C VAL A 69 -27.19 -2.29 25.90
N LYS A 70 -28.43 -2.76 25.77
CA LYS A 70 -28.83 -3.50 24.57
C LYS A 70 -28.95 -2.51 23.41
N PRO A 71 -28.27 -2.71 22.26
CA PRO A 71 -28.38 -1.81 21.13
C PRO A 71 -29.82 -1.79 20.62
N PHE A 72 -30.32 -0.61 20.28
CA PHE A 72 -31.66 -0.43 19.75
C PHE A 72 -31.67 -0.79 18.26
N SER A 73 -32.44 -1.81 17.86
CA SER A 73 -32.50 -2.24 16.45
C SER A 73 -33.13 -1.16 15.57
N LEU A 74 -32.42 -0.75 14.51
CA LEU A 74 -32.92 0.24 13.55
C LEU A 74 -33.84 -0.35 12.49
N ASP A 75 -33.98 -1.68 12.42
CA ASP A 75 -34.82 -2.35 11.42
C ASP A 75 -36.32 -2.24 11.71
N GLU A 76 -36.68 -2.04 12.97
CA GLU A 76 -38.06 -1.93 13.42
C GLU A 76 -38.54 -0.47 13.53
N LEU A 77 -37.64 0.49 13.28
CA LEU A 77 -37.90 1.91 13.49
C LEU A 77 -38.74 2.50 12.34
N ARG A 78 -39.93 3.01 12.66
CA ARG A 78 -40.77 3.79 11.74
C ARG A 78 -40.79 5.26 12.18
N ALA A 79 -40.69 6.18 11.21
CA ALA A 79 -40.75 7.62 11.48
C ALA A 79 -42.20 8.09 11.71
N PRO A 80 -42.44 9.11 12.55
CA PRO A 80 -41.48 9.80 13.43
C PRO A 80 -41.30 9.05 14.75
N SER A 81 -40.04 8.82 15.14
CA SER A 81 -39.67 8.14 16.38
C SER A 81 -38.78 9.08 17.20
N SER A 82 -39.19 9.35 18.44
CA SER A 82 -38.41 10.14 19.40
C SER A 82 -37.51 9.19 20.19
N MET A 83 -36.20 9.31 20.02
CA MET A 83 -35.21 8.55 20.78
C MET A 83 -34.45 9.47 21.73
N ALA A 84 -34.44 9.12 23.02
CA ALA A 84 -33.67 9.85 24.01
C ALA A 84 -32.27 9.24 24.11
N HIS A 85 -31.24 10.05 23.85
CA HIS A 85 -29.86 9.69 24.12
C HIS A 85 -29.52 10.04 25.57
N THR A 86 -28.83 9.15 26.25
CA THR A 86 -28.43 9.31 27.66
C THR A 86 -26.94 9.03 27.79
N TYR A 87 -26.31 9.54 28.83
CA TYR A 87 -24.90 9.25 29.10
C TYR A 87 -24.64 9.20 30.60
N GLY A 88 -23.73 8.33 31.02
CA GLY A 88 -23.19 8.22 32.37
C GLY A 88 -21.74 8.71 32.40
N VAL A 89 -21.32 9.31 33.52
CA VAL A 89 -19.93 9.70 33.73
C VAL A 89 -19.47 9.16 35.07
N TYR A 90 -18.45 8.30 35.05
CA TYR A 90 -17.89 7.63 36.21
C TYR A 90 -16.46 8.09 36.43
N TRP A 91 -16.17 8.59 37.62
CA TRP A 91 -14.84 9.08 38.00
C TRP A 91 -14.15 8.06 38.87
N HIS A 92 -12.94 7.66 38.47
CA HIS A 92 -12.13 6.67 39.17
C HIS A 92 -10.78 7.28 39.55
N GLU A 93 -10.46 7.24 40.84
CA GLU A 93 -9.16 7.69 41.33
C GLU A 93 -8.08 6.64 41.02
N THR A 94 -6.92 7.10 40.54
CA THR A 94 -5.79 6.25 40.19
C THR A 94 -4.51 6.77 40.83
N GLY A 95 -3.65 5.86 41.29
CA GLY A 95 -2.29 6.21 41.75
C GLY A 95 -1.29 6.42 40.61
N PHE A 96 -1.74 6.48 39.35
CA PHE A 96 -0.86 6.52 38.20
C PHE A 96 -0.33 7.95 37.99
N PRO A 97 1.00 8.16 37.94
CA PRO A 97 1.58 9.50 37.85
C PRO A 97 1.28 10.15 36.50
N TYR A 98 0.98 11.46 36.54
CA TYR A 98 0.67 12.23 35.32
C TYR A 98 1.84 12.25 34.33
N GLU A 99 3.09 12.21 34.81
CA GLU A 99 4.28 12.22 33.95
C GLU A 99 4.34 10.99 33.03
N ARG A 100 3.77 9.86 33.45
CA ARG A 100 3.72 8.62 32.67
C ARG A 100 2.41 8.46 31.89
N ARG A 101 1.52 9.46 31.92
CA ARG A 101 0.20 9.43 31.26
C ARG A 101 0.28 8.91 29.81
N GLY A 102 1.28 9.34 29.06
CA GLY A 102 1.48 8.93 27.66
C GLY A 102 1.61 7.42 27.46
N GLU A 103 2.10 6.66 28.44
CA GLU A 103 2.14 5.19 28.34
C GLU A 103 0.74 4.59 28.31
N ARG A 104 -0.17 5.10 29.15
CA ARG A 104 -1.55 4.61 29.22
C ARG A 104 -2.35 4.96 27.96
N LEU A 105 -2.07 6.12 27.34
CA LEU A 105 -2.68 6.48 26.05
C LEU A 105 -2.17 5.64 24.87
N ARG A 106 -0.93 5.13 24.92
CA ARG A 106 -0.37 4.30 23.84
C ARG A 106 -1.00 2.92 23.78
N ASP A 107 -1.44 2.39 24.91
CA ASP A 107 -2.11 1.10 24.99
C ASP A 107 -3.60 1.18 24.63
N SER A 108 -4.23 2.35 24.79
CA SER A 108 -5.64 2.59 24.47
C SER A 108 -5.88 2.95 23.00
N SER A 109 -5.37 2.14 22.06
CA SER A 109 -5.65 2.34 20.63
C SER A 109 -7.07 1.90 20.30
N PHE A 110 -7.97 2.85 20.01
CA PHE A 110 -9.36 2.59 19.62
C PHE A 110 -9.45 1.75 18.33
N PHE A 111 -8.57 2.00 17.37
CA PHE A 111 -8.44 1.16 16.17
C PHE A 111 -7.43 0.05 16.45
N PRO A 112 -7.72 -1.23 16.13
CA PRO A 112 -6.69 -2.26 16.12
C PRO A 112 -5.56 -1.76 15.24
N ARG A 113 -4.35 -1.73 15.81
CA ARG A 113 -3.22 -0.99 15.25
C ARG A 113 -3.09 -1.35 13.76
N THR A 114 -3.08 -0.31 12.95
CA THR A 114 -2.69 -0.19 11.53
C THR A 114 -1.50 -1.05 11.07
N LEU A 115 -0.83 -1.78 11.96
CA LEU A 115 0.09 -2.87 11.64
C LEU A 115 -0.53 -3.82 10.61
N GLU A 116 -1.79 -4.25 10.80
CA GLU A 116 -2.38 -5.29 9.93
C GLU A 116 -2.45 -4.91 8.44
N ILE A 117 -2.71 -3.64 8.16
CA ILE A 117 -2.85 -3.14 6.79
C ILE A 117 -1.48 -2.95 6.15
N HIS A 118 -0.47 -2.50 6.90
CA HIS A 118 0.84 -2.19 6.35
C HIS A 118 1.67 -3.44 6.04
N TRP A 119 1.65 -4.48 6.89
CA TRP A 119 2.43 -5.69 6.61
C TRP A 119 1.93 -6.48 5.41
N LEU A 120 0.61 -6.46 5.13
CA LEU A 120 0.02 -7.07 3.93
C LEU A 120 0.57 -6.44 2.63
N SER A 121 0.71 -5.11 2.60
CA SER A 121 1.29 -4.41 1.43
C SER A 121 2.77 -4.74 1.21
N ILE A 122 3.52 -4.91 2.31
CA ILE A 122 4.94 -5.30 2.27
C ILE A 122 5.08 -6.71 1.70
N ILE A 123 4.31 -7.68 2.18
CA ILE A 123 4.32 -9.05 1.65
C ILE A 123 3.94 -9.09 0.18
N ASN A 124 2.89 -8.36 -0.21
CA ASN A 124 2.47 -8.29 -1.61
C ASN A 124 3.60 -7.79 -2.53
N SER A 125 4.33 -6.76 -2.10
CA SER A 125 5.49 -6.25 -2.85
C SER A 125 6.63 -7.27 -2.92
N MET A 126 6.91 -8.01 -1.83
CA MET A 126 7.96 -9.04 -1.81
C MET A 126 7.64 -10.20 -2.76
N VAL A 127 6.38 -10.67 -2.77
CA VAL A 127 5.93 -11.74 -3.68
C VAL A 127 6.12 -11.34 -5.14
N LEU A 128 5.76 -10.10 -5.50
CA LEU A 128 5.95 -9.59 -6.86
C LEU A 128 7.44 -9.56 -7.28
N VAL A 129 8.34 -9.13 -6.39
CA VAL A 129 9.78 -9.09 -6.66
C VAL A 129 10.35 -10.49 -6.91
N PHE A 130 9.98 -11.48 -6.10
CA PHE A 130 10.43 -12.86 -6.31
C PHE A 130 9.90 -13.46 -7.61
N LEU A 131 8.64 -13.19 -7.96
CA LEU A 131 8.03 -13.64 -9.22
C LEU A 131 8.77 -13.04 -10.43
N LEU A 132 8.99 -11.73 -10.42
CA LEU A 132 9.70 -11.05 -11.51
C LEU A 132 11.15 -11.52 -11.63
N THR A 133 11.84 -11.68 -10.51
CA THR A 133 13.22 -12.20 -10.50
C THR A 133 13.28 -13.63 -11.04
N GLY A 134 12.34 -14.49 -10.62
CA GLY A 134 12.24 -15.86 -11.13
C GLY A 134 11.97 -15.90 -12.64
N PHE A 135 11.09 -15.03 -13.14
CA PHE A 135 10.81 -14.92 -14.57
C PHE A 135 12.05 -14.50 -15.37
N VAL A 136 12.81 -13.51 -14.88
CA VAL A 136 14.08 -13.08 -15.50
C VAL A 136 15.10 -14.22 -15.49
N VAL A 137 15.25 -14.93 -14.37
CA VAL A 137 16.16 -16.08 -14.27
C VAL A 137 15.78 -17.18 -15.26
N ILE A 138 14.49 -17.48 -15.44
CA ILE A 138 14.03 -18.47 -16.42
C ILE A 138 14.39 -18.05 -17.85
N ILE A 139 14.18 -16.79 -18.21
CA ILE A 139 14.56 -16.27 -19.54
C ILE A 139 16.07 -16.37 -19.73
N LEU A 140 16.85 -15.92 -18.77
CA LEU A 140 18.31 -15.98 -18.82
C LEU A 140 18.81 -17.43 -18.97
N MET A 141 18.27 -18.36 -18.18
CA MET A 141 18.61 -19.78 -18.29
C MET A 141 18.24 -20.37 -19.64
N ARG A 142 17.10 -19.95 -20.22
CA ARG A 142 16.69 -20.38 -21.57
C ARG A 142 17.65 -19.86 -22.64
N VAL A 143 18.04 -18.58 -22.57
CA VAL A 143 18.98 -17.96 -23.51
C VAL A 143 20.35 -18.61 -23.36
N LEU A 144 20.89 -18.72 -22.14
CA LEU A 144 22.19 -19.35 -21.89
C LEU A 144 22.23 -20.79 -22.39
N ARG A 145 21.21 -21.61 -22.10
CA ARG A 145 21.16 -22.99 -22.60
C ARG A 145 21.15 -23.05 -24.13
N ASN A 146 20.42 -22.14 -24.78
CA ASN A 146 20.40 -22.04 -26.23
C ASN A 146 21.75 -21.57 -26.79
N ASP A 147 22.41 -20.64 -26.11
CA ASP A 147 23.70 -20.09 -26.50
C ASP A 147 24.81 -21.14 -26.35
N PHE A 148 24.88 -21.85 -25.22
CA PHE A 148 25.79 -22.97 -25.02
C PHE A 148 25.56 -24.10 -26.04
N ALA A 149 24.31 -24.41 -26.37
CA ALA A 149 24.02 -25.42 -27.38
C ALA A 149 24.51 -24.99 -28.78
N ARG A 150 24.47 -23.70 -29.10
CA ARG A 150 25.01 -23.17 -30.35
C ARG A 150 26.53 -23.19 -30.37
N TYR A 151 27.20 -22.72 -29.31
CA TYR A 151 28.67 -22.75 -29.25
C TYR A 151 29.24 -24.15 -29.31
N ASN A 152 28.62 -25.13 -28.65
CA ASN A 152 29.10 -26.52 -28.73
C ASN A 152 28.95 -27.10 -30.15
N LEU A 153 27.89 -26.75 -30.88
CA LEU A 153 27.71 -27.16 -32.28
C LEU A 153 28.65 -26.41 -33.23
N GLU A 154 28.90 -25.11 -32.97
CA GLU A 154 29.85 -24.31 -33.73
C GLU A 154 31.29 -24.75 -33.48
N GLU A 155 31.66 -25.18 -32.27
CA GLU A 155 32.99 -25.74 -31.98
C GLU A 155 33.19 -27.10 -32.67
N GLU A 156 32.16 -27.94 -32.69
CA GLU A 156 32.18 -29.23 -33.38
C GLU A 156 32.20 -29.07 -34.92
N ALA A 157 31.55 -28.02 -35.45
CA ALA A 157 31.62 -27.62 -36.85
C ALA A 157 32.94 -26.92 -37.22
N ALA A 158 33.47 -26.05 -36.36
CA ALA A 158 34.74 -25.35 -36.56
C ALA A 158 35.95 -26.29 -36.46
N ALA A 159 35.86 -27.37 -35.66
CA ALA A 159 36.85 -28.44 -35.66
C ALA A 159 36.85 -29.25 -36.97
N ALA A 160 35.74 -29.23 -37.73
CA ALA A 160 35.64 -29.83 -39.05
C ALA A 160 35.96 -28.84 -40.19
N ASP A 161 35.97 -27.53 -39.92
CA ASP A 161 36.05 -26.45 -40.91
C ASP A 161 37.03 -25.33 -40.50
N ASP A 162 38.26 -25.70 -40.15
CA ASP A 162 39.39 -24.81 -39.80
C ASP A 162 39.81 -23.86 -40.95
N PHE A 163 38.99 -23.69 -42.00
CA PHE A 163 39.25 -22.81 -43.14
C PHE A 163 38.33 -21.58 -43.21
N ASP A 164 37.18 -21.55 -42.54
CA ASP A 164 36.17 -20.48 -42.68
C ASP A 164 35.92 -19.66 -41.39
N GLN A 165 36.91 -19.56 -40.50
CA GLN A 165 36.88 -18.70 -39.31
C GLN A 165 37.06 -17.20 -39.65
N ALA A 166 36.28 -16.68 -40.60
CA ALA A 166 36.24 -15.28 -41.00
C ALA A 166 35.05 -14.51 -40.38
N ASP A 167 34.02 -15.17 -39.85
CA ASP A 167 32.68 -14.58 -39.71
C ASP A 167 32.31 -14.00 -38.33
N ASN A 168 33.17 -13.19 -37.73
CA ASN A 168 32.71 -12.21 -36.74
C ASN A 168 32.61 -10.84 -37.42
N GLY A 169 31.47 -10.56 -38.07
CA GLY A 169 31.28 -9.37 -38.92
C GLY A 169 31.67 -8.03 -38.27
N TRP A 170 31.39 -7.82 -36.99
CA TRP A 170 31.82 -6.60 -36.27
C TRP A 170 33.36 -6.47 -36.17
N LYS A 171 34.07 -7.59 -36.15
CA LYS A 171 35.54 -7.69 -36.10
C LYS A 171 36.16 -7.37 -37.46
N ILE A 172 35.46 -7.71 -38.55
CA ILE A 172 35.82 -7.28 -39.93
C ILE A 172 35.57 -5.78 -40.11
N ILE A 173 34.49 -5.24 -39.52
CA ILE A 173 34.12 -3.82 -39.68
C ILE A 173 35.11 -2.88 -38.97
N HIS A 174 35.77 -3.32 -37.89
CA HIS A 174 36.74 -2.48 -37.18
C HIS A 174 37.91 -1.99 -38.07
N THR A 175 38.33 -2.76 -39.07
CA THR A 175 39.37 -2.34 -40.03
C THR A 175 38.82 -1.47 -41.17
N ASP A 176 37.50 -1.40 -41.35
CA ASP A 176 36.85 -0.61 -42.39
C ASP A 176 36.49 0.83 -41.94
N VAL A 177 36.33 1.05 -40.63
CA VAL A 177 36.06 2.38 -40.02
C VAL A 177 37.15 3.41 -40.35
N PHE A 178 38.38 2.96 -40.63
CA PHE A 178 39.50 3.85 -40.98
C PHE A 178 39.73 3.99 -42.49
N ARG A 179 38.90 3.37 -43.34
CA ARG A 179 39.03 3.55 -44.79
C ARG A 179 38.47 4.90 -45.20
N PHE A 180 39.29 5.67 -45.90
CA PHE A 180 38.82 6.93 -46.45
C PHE A 180 37.78 6.68 -47.56
N PRO A 181 36.70 7.49 -47.62
CA PRO A 181 35.69 7.34 -48.66
C PRO A 181 36.28 7.67 -50.05
N PRO A 182 35.83 7.01 -51.12
CA PRO A 182 36.35 7.21 -52.48
C PRO A 182 36.16 8.65 -52.99
N HIS A 183 35.16 9.37 -52.50
CA HIS A 183 34.84 10.74 -52.91
C HIS A 183 34.88 11.73 -51.73
N LYS A 184 36.07 11.91 -51.14
CA LYS A 184 36.29 12.80 -49.98
C LYS A 184 35.84 14.24 -50.26
N SER A 185 36.05 14.75 -51.47
CA SER A 185 35.70 16.13 -51.85
C SER A 185 34.20 16.39 -51.83
N LEU A 186 33.39 15.48 -52.37
CA LEU A 186 31.92 15.58 -52.34
C LEU A 186 31.38 15.49 -50.92
N LEU A 187 31.93 14.59 -50.10
CA LEU A 187 31.53 14.46 -48.71
C LEU A 187 31.85 15.72 -47.90
N CYS A 188 33.05 16.28 -48.06
CA CYS A 188 33.43 17.54 -47.43
C CYS A 188 32.56 18.72 -47.91
N ALA A 189 32.23 18.77 -49.21
CA ALA A 189 31.34 19.80 -49.74
C ALA A 189 29.92 19.68 -49.17
N ALA A 190 29.36 18.46 -49.11
CA ALA A 190 28.04 18.21 -48.53
C ALA A 190 27.99 18.54 -47.03
N LEU A 191 29.01 18.16 -46.27
CA LEU A 191 29.13 18.51 -44.85
C LEU A 191 29.28 20.01 -44.64
N GLY A 192 30.09 20.69 -45.46
CA GLY A 192 30.29 22.13 -45.38
C GLY A 192 29.02 22.92 -45.69
N VAL A 193 28.29 22.54 -46.74
CA VAL A 193 27.00 23.14 -47.09
C VAL A 193 25.94 22.84 -46.02
N GLY A 194 25.89 21.61 -45.52
CA GLY A 194 24.99 21.22 -44.43
C GLY A 194 25.26 22.02 -43.16
N ALA A 195 26.52 22.19 -42.77
CA ALA A 195 26.92 23.00 -41.62
C ALA A 195 26.60 24.49 -41.82
N GLN A 196 26.77 25.03 -43.03
CA GLN A 196 26.35 26.40 -43.35
C GLN A 196 24.83 26.58 -43.21
N PHE A 197 24.03 25.64 -43.72
CA PHE A 197 22.58 25.68 -43.54
C PHE A 197 22.17 25.55 -42.07
N LEU A 198 22.87 24.72 -41.30
CA LEU A 198 22.60 24.53 -39.88
C LEU A 198 22.96 25.78 -39.08
N ALA A 199 24.08 26.44 -39.37
CA ALA A 199 24.50 27.68 -38.73
C ALA A 199 23.67 28.91 -39.14
N LEU A 200 23.10 28.92 -40.35
CA LEU A 200 22.17 29.96 -40.80
C LEU A 200 20.72 29.71 -40.35
N GLY A 201 20.37 28.44 -40.07
CA GLY A 201 19.04 28.01 -39.64
C GLY A 201 18.84 27.99 -38.12
N THR A 202 19.91 28.22 -37.33
CA THR A 202 19.88 28.50 -35.88
C THR A 202 20.07 29.99 -35.63
#